data_AF-A0A3E0DHF3-F1
#
_entry.id   AF-A0A3E0DHF3-F1
#
_cell.length_a   1.000
_cell.length_b   1.000
_cell.length_c   1.000
_cell.angle_alpha   90.00
_cell.angle_beta   90.00
_cell.angle_gamma   90.00
#
_symmetry.space_group_name_H-M   'P 1'
#
loop_
_entity.id
_entity.type
_entity.pdbx_description
1 polymer ?
#
loop_
_entity_poly.entity_id
_entity_poly.type
_entity_poly.pdbx_seq_one_letter_code
_entity_poly.pdbx_strand_id
1 'polypeptide(L)'
;MSKPSYIFLDEVQIVNEFERLVDGLFVKPNIDVYITGSNAFLLSGELATLLSGRYIEISILPFSFREYLTARNIDTSNRYLNYEALFFEYVNETSLPKGVELREDGFDKIYEYLEAIYTTIIEKDITQRHQINDKRAFGNIAKFVASNIGSPLSPGNIAKILKQDGQSTHNTTVEKYLEYLVASYVFYKVNRFDLKGKKQLATQEKYYLVDVGLLNVLVGK
;
A
#
# COMPACT_ATOMS: atom_id res chain seq x y z
N MET A 1 13.40 40.81 5.13
CA MET A 1 13.34 39.47 4.51
C MET A 1 11.89 39.09 4.36
N SER A 2 11.43 38.68 3.16
CA SER A 2 10.05 38.23 2.98
C SER A 2 9.83 36.92 3.73
N LYS A 3 8.64 36.71 4.30
CA LYS A 3 8.31 35.45 4.99
C LYS A 3 8.37 34.28 4.01
N PRO A 4 8.82 33.09 4.43
CA PRO A 4 8.72 31.88 3.62
C PRO A 4 7.25 31.55 3.33
N SER A 5 6.97 31.13 2.11
CA SER A 5 5.65 30.68 1.66
C SER A 5 5.66 29.16 1.51
N TYR A 6 4.69 28.49 2.10
CA TYR A 6 4.54 27.03 2.06
C TYR A 6 3.42 26.67 1.08
N ILE A 7 3.70 25.78 0.14
CA ILE A 7 2.74 25.32 -0.86
C ILE A 7 2.55 23.82 -0.71
N PHE A 8 1.30 23.39 -0.57
CA PHE A 8 0.91 21.99 -0.45
C PHE A 8 0.12 21.61 -1.70
N LEU A 9 0.61 20.61 -2.42
CA LEU A 9 -0.03 20.06 -3.60
C LEU A 9 -0.49 18.64 -3.25
N ASP A 10 -1.81 18.45 -3.18
CA ASP A 10 -2.41 17.19 -2.75
C ASP A 10 -2.75 16.31 -3.96
N GLU A 11 -2.49 15.00 -3.85
CA GLU A 11 -2.84 13.97 -4.84
C GLU A 11 -2.40 14.30 -6.27
N VAL A 12 -1.18 14.78 -6.45
CA VAL A 12 -0.71 15.34 -7.73
C VAL A 12 -0.75 14.36 -8.90
N GLN A 13 -0.83 13.05 -8.65
CA GLN A 13 -0.99 12.03 -9.69
C GLN A 13 -2.29 12.18 -10.51
N ILE A 14 -3.28 12.95 -10.02
CA ILE A 14 -4.52 13.24 -10.76
C ILE A 14 -4.38 14.47 -11.67
N VAL A 15 -3.30 15.24 -11.51
CA VAL A 15 -3.06 16.49 -12.21
C VAL A 15 -2.05 16.27 -13.33
N ASN A 16 -2.49 16.44 -14.58
CA ASN A 16 -1.59 16.38 -15.72
C ASN A 16 -0.55 17.51 -15.66
N GLU A 17 0.70 17.18 -16.00
CA GLU A 17 1.83 18.11 -16.06
C GLU A 17 2.15 18.85 -14.74
N PHE A 18 1.80 18.28 -13.58
CA PHE A 18 2.06 18.91 -12.28
C PHE A 18 3.56 19.18 -12.04
N GLU A 19 4.44 18.40 -12.64
CA GLU A 19 5.90 18.57 -12.55
C GLU A 19 6.36 19.96 -13.00
N ARG A 20 5.68 20.55 -14.01
CA ARG A 20 6.02 21.90 -14.52
C ARG A 20 5.69 22.97 -13.49
N LEU A 21 4.58 22.79 -12.78
CA LEU A 21 4.21 23.67 -11.68
C LEU A 21 5.24 23.56 -10.55
N VAL A 22 5.60 22.33 -10.16
CA VAL A 22 6.59 22.08 -9.11
C VAL A 22 7.94 22.70 -9.46
N ASP A 23 8.45 22.49 -10.67
CA ASP A 23 9.70 23.11 -11.14
C ASP A 23 9.64 24.65 -11.10
N GLY A 24 8.52 25.23 -11.54
CA GLY A 24 8.30 26.67 -11.52
C GLY A 24 8.24 27.28 -10.12
N LEU A 25 7.69 26.54 -9.15
CA LEU A 25 7.65 26.94 -7.75
C LEU A 25 9.02 26.77 -7.07
N PHE A 26 9.72 25.67 -7.36
CA PHE A 26 11.00 25.33 -6.76
C PHE A 26 12.10 26.36 -7.03
N VAL A 27 12.08 27.03 -8.19
CA VAL A 27 13.06 28.08 -8.53
C VAL A 27 12.80 29.42 -7.84
N LYS A 28 11.65 29.61 -7.19
CA LYS A 28 11.32 30.87 -6.52
C LYS A 28 12.01 30.94 -5.15
N PRO A 29 12.68 32.06 -4.82
CA PRO A 29 13.23 32.24 -3.50
C PRO A 29 12.10 32.28 -2.46
N ASN A 30 12.35 31.73 -1.27
CA ASN A 30 11.42 31.71 -0.13
C ASN A 30 10.11 30.93 -0.37
N ILE A 31 10.12 29.90 -1.23
CA ILE A 31 9.04 28.93 -1.37
C ILE A 31 9.52 27.56 -0.91
N ASP A 32 8.68 26.87 -0.13
CA ASP A 32 8.85 25.46 0.24
C ASP A 32 7.63 24.67 -0.27
N VAL A 33 7.86 23.56 -0.95
CA VAL A 33 6.84 22.82 -1.70
C VAL A 33 6.71 21.40 -1.15
N TYR A 34 5.49 21.05 -0.75
CA TYR A 34 5.12 19.72 -0.28
C TYR A 34 4.14 19.10 -1.25
N ILE A 35 4.36 17.83 -1.54
CA ILE A 35 3.59 17.06 -2.51
C ILE A 35 3.12 15.78 -1.83
N THR A 36 1.87 15.39 -2.04
CA THR A 36 1.33 14.12 -1.57
C THR A 36 0.86 13.28 -2.76
N GLY A 37 0.77 11.97 -2.55
CA GLY A 37 0.18 11.03 -3.49
C GLY A 37 -0.01 9.67 -2.85
N SER A 38 -1.17 9.07 -3.09
CA SER A 38 -1.60 7.81 -2.47
C SER A 38 -1.05 6.54 -3.14
N ASN A 39 -0.16 6.64 -4.14
CA ASN A 39 0.46 5.49 -4.80
C ASN A 39 1.89 5.78 -5.29
N ALA A 40 2.62 4.73 -5.69
CA ALA A 40 4.03 4.80 -6.05
C ALA A 40 4.32 5.55 -7.36
N PHE A 41 3.31 6.12 -8.02
CA PHE A 41 3.48 6.94 -9.21
C PHE A 41 4.43 8.12 -8.97
N LEU A 42 4.32 8.79 -7.82
CA LEU A 42 5.20 9.90 -7.45
C LEU A 42 6.69 9.54 -7.49
N LEU A 43 7.00 8.27 -7.23
CA LEU A 43 8.35 7.72 -7.19
C LEU A 43 8.71 6.94 -8.46
N SER A 44 7.78 6.88 -9.42
CA SER A 44 8.05 6.21 -10.70
C SER A 44 9.15 6.94 -11.46
N GLY A 45 9.96 6.17 -12.20
CA GLY A 45 11.23 6.64 -12.75
C GLY A 45 11.13 7.93 -13.57
N GLU A 46 10.02 8.18 -14.26
CA GLU A 46 9.80 9.41 -15.04
C GLU A 46 9.67 10.66 -14.14
N LEU A 47 8.93 10.56 -13.03
CA LEU A 47 8.77 11.69 -12.09
C LEU A 47 9.99 11.90 -11.20
N ALA A 48 10.61 10.81 -10.74
CA ALA A 48 11.86 10.89 -9.99
C ALA A 48 12.99 11.50 -10.85
N THR A 49 13.01 11.23 -12.17
CA THR A 49 13.97 11.86 -13.10
C THR A 49 13.66 13.33 -13.36
N LEU A 50 12.38 13.71 -13.50
CA LEU A 50 11.97 15.11 -13.66
C LEU A 50 12.38 15.98 -12.46
N LEU A 51 12.19 15.48 -11.24
CA LEU A 51 12.64 16.18 -10.03
C LEU A 51 14.16 16.02 -9.78
N SER A 52 14.84 15.12 -10.50
CA SER A 52 16.30 14.92 -10.50
C SER A 52 16.91 14.78 -9.10
N GLY A 53 16.21 14.12 -8.18
CA GLY A 53 16.66 13.94 -6.79
C GLY A 53 16.62 15.21 -5.92
N ARG A 54 15.94 16.28 -6.36
CA ARG A 54 15.76 17.53 -5.61
C ARG A 54 14.56 17.49 -4.65
N TYR A 55 14.27 16.32 -4.09
CA TYR A 55 13.16 16.12 -3.17
C TYR A 55 13.59 15.25 -1.99
N ILE A 56 12.88 15.40 -0.88
CA ILE A 56 12.98 14.52 0.28
C ILE A 56 11.71 13.69 0.30
N GLU A 57 11.85 12.38 0.21
CA GLU A 57 10.72 11.46 0.35
C GLU A 57 10.42 11.21 1.83
N ILE A 58 9.14 11.28 2.18
CA ILE A 58 8.63 10.91 3.50
C ILE A 58 7.52 9.89 3.28
N SER A 59 7.81 8.62 3.57
CA SER A 59 6.79 7.56 3.53
C SER A 59 5.93 7.62 4.79
N ILE A 60 4.62 7.76 4.62
CA ILE A 60 3.64 7.72 5.71
C ILE A 60 2.99 6.35 5.75
N LEU A 61 3.23 5.62 6.84
CA LEU A 61 2.67 4.29 7.09
C LEU A 61 1.43 4.39 7.98
N PRO A 62 0.60 3.33 8.04
CA PRO A 62 -0.38 3.18 9.10
C PRO A 62 0.28 3.28 10.48
N PHE A 63 -0.53 3.47 11.51
CA PHE A 63 -0.01 3.58 12.86
C PHE A 63 0.83 2.37 13.25
N SER A 64 2.02 2.62 13.78
CA SER A 64 2.72 1.64 14.59
C SER A 64 1.84 1.25 15.80
N PHE A 65 2.12 0.10 16.41
CA PHE A 65 1.37 -0.32 17.61
C PHE A 65 1.40 0.75 18.71
N ARG A 66 2.51 1.49 18.85
CA ARG A 66 2.61 2.59 19.82
C ARG A 66 1.68 3.76 19.47
N GLU A 67 1.62 4.15 18.19
CA GLU A 67 0.73 5.22 17.73
C GLU A 67 -0.74 4.78 17.84
N TYR A 68 -1.03 3.51 17.59
CA TYR A 68 -2.35 2.92 17.80
C TYR A 68 -2.82 3.04 19.25
N LEU A 69 -1.96 2.68 20.22
CA LEU A 69 -2.26 2.86 21.65
C LEU A 69 -2.48 4.34 21.99
N THR A 70 -1.69 5.23 21.39
CA THR A 70 -1.80 6.68 21.59
C THR A 70 -3.13 7.21 21.05
N ALA A 71 -3.51 6.81 19.83
CA ALA A 71 -4.76 7.20 19.18
C ALA A 71 -5.99 6.69 19.94
N ARG A 72 -5.87 5.54 20.60
CA ARG A 72 -6.90 4.97 21.48
C ARG A 72 -6.87 5.51 22.92
N ASN A 73 -6.03 6.51 23.21
CA ASN A 73 -5.87 7.09 24.54
C ASN A 73 -5.56 6.04 25.64
N ILE A 74 -4.81 4.99 25.29
CA ILE A 74 -4.45 3.93 26.23
C ILE A 74 -3.31 4.41 27.12
N ASP A 75 -3.51 4.37 28.44
CA ASP A 75 -2.46 4.67 29.41
C ASP A 75 -1.43 3.54 29.48
N THR A 76 -0.33 3.70 28.75
CA THR A 76 0.78 2.74 28.74
C THR A 76 1.59 2.70 30.03
N SER A 77 1.36 3.64 30.97
CA SER A 77 2.01 3.63 32.29
C SER A 77 1.33 2.66 33.28
N ASN A 78 0.12 2.19 32.95
CA ASN A 78 -0.60 1.22 33.75
C ASN A 78 0.11 -0.14 33.75
N ARG A 79 0.57 -0.58 34.92
CA ARG A 79 1.29 -1.86 35.11
C ARG A 79 0.43 -3.11 34.88
N TYR A 80 -0.90 -2.97 34.92
CA TYR A 80 -1.84 -4.06 34.68
C TYR A 80 -2.36 -4.10 33.24
N LEU A 81 -1.80 -3.26 32.35
CA LEU A 81 -2.21 -3.21 30.96
C LEU A 81 -1.92 -4.53 30.25
N ASN A 82 -2.95 -5.12 29.63
CA ASN A 82 -2.80 -6.33 28.85
C ASN A 82 -2.38 -5.99 27.41
N TYR A 83 -1.08 -5.89 27.20
CA TYR A 83 -0.50 -5.63 25.86
C TYR A 83 -0.83 -6.72 24.84
N GLU A 84 -1.00 -7.97 25.27
CA GLU A 84 -1.32 -9.08 24.36
C GLU A 84 -2.72 -8.91 23.76
N ALA A 85 -3.72 -8.59 24.60
CA ALA A 85 -5.07 -8.31 24.13
C ALA A 85 -5.12 -7.10 23.19
N LEU A 86 -4.42 -6.02 23.53
CA LEU A 86 -4.35 -4.82 22.69
C LEU A 86 -3.64 -5.08 21.36
N PHE A 87 -2.58 -5.89 21.38
CA PHE A 87 -1.88 -6.27 20.16
C PHE A 87 -2.75 -7.19 19.30
N PHE A 88 -3.52 -8.09 19.91
CA PHE A 88 -4.51 -8.89 19.20
C PHE A 88 -5.56 -8.00 18.52
N GLU A 89 -6.09 -6.99 19.20
CA GLU A 89 -7.00 -6.01 18.60
C GLU A 89 -6.34 -5.24 17.44
N TYR A 90 -5.10 -4.77 17.61
CA TYR A 90 -4.33 -4.08 16.58
C TYR A 90 -4.16 -4.91 15.30
N VAL A 91 -3.82 -6.20 15.44
CA VAL A 91 -3.58 -7.10 14.29
C VAL A 91 -4.89 -7.53 13.61
N ASN A 92 -5.98 -7.68 14.36
CA ASN A 92 -7.25 -8.20 13.82
C ASN A 92 -8.23 -7.12 13.35
N GLU A 93 -8.01 -5.86 13.67
CA GLU A 93 -8.91 -4.78 13.24
C GLU A 93 -8.32 -3.95 12.11
N THR A 94 -7.43 -3.01 12.44
CA THR A 94 -6.68 -2.17 11.49
C THR A 94 -5.77 -1.22 12.27
N SER A 95 -4.67 -0.82 11.62
CA SER A 95 -3.78 0.25 12.05
C SER A 95 -4.00 1.55 11.27
N LEU A 96 -4.96 1.59 10.35
CA LEU A 96 -5.28 2.80 9.59
C LEU A 96 -5.95 3.84 10.48
N PRO A 97 -5.48 5.11 10.50
CA PRO A 97 -5.95 6.11 11.45
C PRO A 97 -7.47 6.27 11.54
N LYS A 98 -8.15 6.38 10.41
CA LYS A 98 -9.61 6.50 10.39
C LYS A 98 -10.33 5.22 10.83
N GLY A 99 -9.76 4.05 10.57
CA GLY A 99 -10.31 2.78 11.07
C GLY A 99 -10.20 2.67 12.59
N VAL A 100 -9.10 3.16 13.18
CA VAL A 100 -8.94 3.23 14.64
C VAL A 100 -9.95 4.18 15.28
N GLU A 101 -10.26 5.31 14.63
CA GLU A 101 -11.31 6.26 15.07
C GLU A 101 -12.71 5.62 15.07
N LEU A 102 -13.03 4.83 14.03
CA LEU A 102 -14.33 4.16 13.87
C LEU A 102 -14.54 2.99 14.84
N ARG A 103 -13.56 2.64 15.67
CA ARG A 103 -13.66 1.51 16.60
C ARG A 103 -14.85 1.64 17.55
N GLU A 104 -15.12 2.85 18.03
CA GLU A 104 -16.23 3.10 18.96
C GLU A 104 -17.60 2.92 18.28
N ASP A 105 -17.67 3.05 16.96
CA ASP A 105 -18.89 2.88 16.17
C ASP A 105 -19.20 1.41 15.84
N GLY A 106 -18.22 0.52 15.98
CA GLY A 106 -18.38 -0.93 15.78
C GLY A 106 -17.45 -1.53 14.71
N PHE A 107 -17.23 -2.84 14.81
CA PHE A 107 -16.38 -3.57 13.85
C PHE A 107 -16.95 -3.57 12.43
N ASP A 108 -18.27 -3.52 12.27
CA ASP A 108 -18.96 -3.34 11.00
C ASP A 108 -18.55 -2.04 10.31
N LYS A 109 -18.37 -0.94 11.07
CA LYS A 109 -17.91 0.35 10.52
C LYS A 109 -16.45 0.33 10.11
N ILE A 110 -15.61 -0.37 10.87
CA ILE A 110 -14.23 -0.63 10.45
C ILE A 110 -14.23 -1.42 9.13
N TYR A 111 -15.04 -2.48 9.05
CA TYR A 111 -15.11 -3.33 7.86
C TYR A 111 -15.60 -2.56 6.62
N GLU A 112 -16.71 -1.81 6.74
CA GLU A 112 -17.24 -0.95 5.66
C GLU A 112 -16.17 0.04 5.16
N TYR A 113 -15.42 0.65 6.08
CA TYR A 113 -14.33 1.57 5.74
C TYR A 113 -13.18 0.87 5.00
N LEU A 114 -12.72 -0.28 5.50
CA LEU A 114 -11.65 -1.05 4.85
C LEU A 114 -12.07 -1.58 3.48
N GLU A 115 -13.33 -2.02 3.34
CA GLU A 115 -13.89 -2.46 2.06
C GLU A 115 -13.93 -1.31 1.04
N ALA A 116 -14.34 -0.12 1.48
CA ALA A 116 -14.35 1.08 0.63
C ALA A 116 -12.94 1.47 0.16
N ILE A 117 -11.94 1.43 1.05
CA ILE A 117 -10.53 1.66 0.68
C ILE A 117 -10.06 0.63 -0.32
N TYR A 118 -10.22 -0.66 0.01
CA TYR A 118 -9.77 -1.75 -0.85
C TYR A 118 -10.39 -1.65 -2.24
N THR A 119 -11.71 -1.43 -2.32
CA THR A 119 -12.43 -1.25 -3.58
C THR A 119 -11.89 -0.06 -4.36
N THR A 120 -11.65 1.08 -3.69
CA THR A 120 -11.09 2.27 -4.33
C THR A 120 -9.71 1.99 -4.93
N ILE A 121 -8.82 1.33 -4.19
CA ILE A 121 -7.47 1.02 -4.67
C ILE A 121 -7.52 0.03 -5.84
N ILE A 122 -8.29 -1.05 -5.72
CA ILE A 122 -8.40 -2.06 -6.76
C ILE A 122 -9.03 -1.49 -8.03
N GLU A 123 -10.09 -0.71 -7.92
CA GLU A 123 -10.82 -0.18 -9.07
C GLU A 123 -10.13 1.02 -9.69
N LYS A 124 -9.84 2.07 -8.91
CA LYS A 124 -9.28 3.32 -9.44
C LYS A 124 -7.78 3.21 -9.64
N ASP A 125 -7.05 2.82 -8.60
CA ASP A 125 -5.59 2.90 -8.64
C ASP A 125 -4.93 1.82 -9.48
N ILE A 126 -5.58 0.66 -9.62
CA ILE A 126 -5.00 -0.48 -10.33
C ILE A 126 -5.76 -0.78 -11.62
N THR A 127 -7.04 -1.12 -11.53
CA THR A 127 -7.81 -1.63 -12.67
C THR A 127 -8.00 -0.59 -13.76
N GLN A 128 -8.43 0.63 -13.41
CA GLN A 128 -8.62 1.70 -14.38
C GLN A 128 -7.27 2.21 -14.92
N ARG A 129 -6.29 2.45 -14.04
CA ARG A 129 -4.96 2.95 -14.41
C ARG A 129 -4.21 2.02 -15.36
N HIS A 130 -4.23 0.72 -15.08
CA HIS A 130 -3.51 -0.28 -15.89
C HIS A 130 -4.38 -0.97 -16.95
N GLN A 131 -5.64 -0.53 -17.11
CA GLN A 131 -6.60 -1.08 -18.08
C GLN A 131 -6.71 -2.62 -17.99
N ILE A 132 -6.85 -3.13 -16.76
CA ILE A 132 -6.93 -4.58 -16.53
C ILE A 132 -8.26 -5.10 -17.08
N ASN A 133 -8.18 -5.91 -18.13
CA ASN A 133 -9.34 -6.54 -18.76
C ASN A 133 -9.91 -7.69 -17.91
N ASP A 134 -9.04 -8.56 -17.37
CA ASP A 134 -9.47 -9.69 -16.54
C ASP A 134 -9.46 -9.33 -15.06
N LYS A 135 -10.50 -8.60 -14.64
CA LYS A 135 -10.71 -8.19 -13.24
C LYS A 135 -10.88 -9.39 -12.31
N ARG A 136 -11.43 -10.50 -12.82
CA ARG A 136 -11.68 -11.71 -12.01
C ARG A 136 -10.36 -12.40 -11.66
N ALA A 137 -9.47 -12.58 -12.64
CA ALA A 137 -8.13 -13.11 -12.39
C ALA A 137 -7.33 -12.20 -11.46
N PHE A 138 -7.39 -10.87 -11.66
CA PHE A 138 -6.73 -9.91 -10.79
C PHE A 138 -7.20 -10.00 -9.34
N GLY A 139 -8.52 -9.98 -9.11
CA GLY A 139 -9.10 -10.12 -7.77
C GLY A 139 -8.74 -11.45 -7.10
N ASN A 140 -8.76 -12.56 -7.85
CA ASN A 140 -8.35 -13.86 -7.34
C ASN A 140 -6.87 -13.90 -6.94
N ILE A 141 -5.99 -13.26 -7.72
CA ILE A 141 -4.57 -13.13 -7.38
C ILE A 141 -4.40 -12.29 -6.12
N ALA A 142 -5.06 -11.13 -6.00
CA ALA A 142 -4.99 -10.30 -4.81
C ALA A 142 -5.41 -11.07 -3.54
N LYS A 143 -6.53 -11.80 -3.61
CA LYS A 143 -7.01 -12.66 -2.51
C LYS A 143 -6.03 -13.79 -2.19
N PHE A 144 -5.47 -14.44 -3.21
CA PHE A 144 -4.51 -15.51 -3.01
C PHE A 144 -3.24 -15.00 -2.31
N VAL A 145 -2.73 -13.85 -2.72
CA VAL A 145 -1.54 -13.22 -2.11
C VAL A 145 -1.82 -12.84 -0.66
N ALA A 146 -2.98 -12.25 -0.38
CA ALA A 146 -3.42 -11.93 0.98
C ALA A 146 -3.51 -13.17 1.88
N SER A 147 -4.16 -14.24 1.42
CA SER A 147 -4.26 -15.51 2.16
C SER A 147 -2.91 -16.19 2.43
N ASN A 148 -1.89 -15.86 1.63
CA ASN A 148 -0.53 -16.40 1.74
C ASN A 148 0.48 -15.34 2.22
N ILE A 149 0.01 -14.32 2.95
CA ILE A 149 0.86 -13.26 3.50
C ILE A 149 2.08 -13.85 4.25
N GLY A 150 3.27 -13.31 3.97
CA GLY A 150 4.53 -13.77 4.56
C GLY A 150 5.07 -15.12 4.07
N SER A 151 4.36 -15.82 3.19
CA SER A 151 4.83 -17.04 2.54
C SER A 151 5.52 -16.74 1.20
N PRO A 152 6.54 -17.52 0.79
CA PRO A 152 7.17 -17.35 -0.52
C PRO A 152 6.18 -17.66 -1.65
N LEU A 153 6.02 -16.75 -2.60
CA LEU A 153 5.11 -16.91 -3.73
C LEU A 153 5.86 -17.04 -5.04
N SER A 154 5.41 -17.96 -5.90
CA SER A 154 5.91 -18.11 -7.26
C SER A 154 4.81 -17.72 -8.25
N PRO A 155 5.03 -16.72 -9.12
CA PRO A 155 4.07 -16.33 -10.15
C PRO A 155 3.66 -17.52 -11.04
N GLY A 156 4.58 -18.43 -11.33
CA GLY A 156 4.33 -19.62 -12.14
C GLY A 156 3.40 -20.62 -11.45
N ASN A 157 3.54 -20.78 -10.13
CA ASN A 157 2.64 -21.62 -9.35
C ASN A 157 1.23 -21.00 -9.28
N ILE A 158 1.13 -19.68 -9.09
CA ILE A 158 -0.15 -18.96 -9.09
C ILE A 158 -0.86 -19.15 -10.43
N ALA A 159 -0.16 -18.92 -11.55
CA ALA A 159 -0.70 -19.12 -12.90
C ALA A 159 -1.20 -20.55 -13.13
N LYS A 160 -0.46 -21.56 -12.62
CA LYS A 160 -0.85 -22.97 -12.71
C LYS A 160 -2.13 -23.26 -11.91
N ILE A 161 -2.25 -22.73 -10.70
CA ILE A 161 -3.44 -22.90 -9.84
C ILE A 161 -4.67 -22.25 -10.48
N LEU A 162 -4.55 -21.01 -10.98
CA LEU A 162 -5.64 -20.33 -11.69
C LEU A 162 -6.10 -21.12 -12.92
N LYS A 163 -5.17 -21.69 -13.67
CA LYS A 163 -5.50 -22.54 -14.83
C LYS A 163 -6.31 -23.78 -14.45
N GLN A 164 -6.06 -24.36 -13.26
CA GLN A 164 -6.85 -25.49 -12.76
C GLN A 164 -8.29 -25.09 -12.41
N ASP A 165 -8.52 -23.83 -12.02
CA ASP A 165 -9.85 -23.25 -11.76
C ASP A 165 -10.52 -22.67 -13.03
N GLY A 166 -10.02 -23.03 -14.22
CA GLY A 166 -10.57 -22.57 -15.49
C GLY A 166 -10.20 -21.13 -15.88
N GLN A 167 -9.26 -20.50 -15.16
CA GLN A 167 -8.77 -19.15 -15.44
C GLN A 167 -7.36 -19.20 -16.01
N SER A 168 -7.23 -19.25 -17.34
CA SER A 168 -5.92 -19.29 -17.98
C SER A 168 -5.24 -17.92 -17.92
N THR A 169 -4.22 -17.79 -17.05
CA THR A 169 -3.40 -16.58 -16.92
C THR A 169 -1.93 -16.90 -17.17
N HIS A 170 -1.22 -16.06 -17.91
CA HIS A 170 0.22 -16.24 -18.15
C HIS A 170 1.05 -15.81 -16.94
N ASN A 171 2.21 -16.44 -16.72
CA ASN A 171 3.15 -16.10 -15.66
C ASN A 171 3.47 -14.59 -15.61
N THR A 172 3.76 -14.02 -16.78
CA THR A 172 4.07 -12.60 -16.94
C THR A 172 2.91 -11.68 -16.57
N THR A 173 1.67 -12.15 -16.70
CA THR A 173 0.49 -11.39 -16.26
C THR A 173 0.37 -11.41 -14.74
N VAL A 174 0.66 -12.56 -14.11
CA VAL A 174 0.70 -12.65 -12.64
C VAL A 174 1.79 -11.74 -12.08
N GLU A 175 2.99 -11.75 -12.64
CA GLU A 175 4.09 -10.85 -12.24
C GLU A 175 3.66 -9.39 -12.30
N LYS A 176 3.06 -8.94 -13.42
CA LYS A 176 2.54 -7.58 -13.55
C LYS A 176 1.47 -7.25 -12.51
N TYR A 177 0.56 -8.18 -12.22
CA TYR A 177 -0.48 -7.95 -11.23
C TYR A 177 0.10 -7.81 -9.81
N LEU A 178 1.13 -8.60 -9.47
CA LEU A 178 1.87 -8.44 -8.22
C LEU A 178 2.59 -7.08 -8.17
N GLU A 179 3.19 -6.63 -9.28
CA GLU A 179 3.82 -5.31 -9.37
C GLU A 179 2.80 -4.19 -9.17
N TYR A 180 1.60 -4.28 -9.76
CA TYR A 180 0.55 -3.28 -9.57
C TYR A 180 0.04 -3.23 -8.13
N LEU A 181 -0.14 -4.40 -7.49
CA LEU A 181 -0.49 -4.47 -6.07
C LEU A 181 0.57 -3.81 -5.19
N VAL A 182 1.85 -3.96 -5.51
CA VAL A 182 2.94 -3.30 -4.78
C VAL A 182 2.98 -1.80 -5.06
N ALA A 183 2.81 -1.39 -6.32
CA ALA A 183 2.78 0.01 -6.72
C ALA A 183 1.60 0.80 -6.12
N SER A 184 0.52 0.11 -5.76
CA SER A 184 -0.63 0.69 -5.06
C SER A 184 -0.44 0.87 -3.55
N TYR A 185 0.72 0.49 -3.00
CA TYR A 185 1.02 0.45 -1.57
C TYR A 185 0.13 -0.46 -0.71
N VAL A 186 -0.78 -1.25 -1.29
CA VAL A 186 -1.55 -2.26 -0.54
C VAL A 186 -0.66 -3.41 -0.09
N PHE A 187 0.33 -3.77 -0.91
CA PHE A 187 1.30 -4.81 -0.60
C PHE A 187 2.74 -4.30 -0.61
N TYR A 188 3.56 -4.82 0.29
CA TYR A 188 5.00 -4.68 0.29
C TYR A 188 5.67 -5.99 -0.10
N LYS A 189 6.63 -5.89 -1.02
CA LYS A 189 7.44 -7.02 -1.48
C LYS A 189 8.73 -7.09 -0.69
N VAL A 190 9.00 -8.25 -0.11
CA VAL A 190 10.29 -8.58 0.50
C VAL A 190 11.05 -9.51 -0.42
N ASN A 191 12.12 -8.97 -0.99
CA ASN A 191 13.04 -9.74 -1.81
C ASN A 191 13.80 -10.76 -0.96
N ARG A 192 14.21 -11.84 -1.60
CA ARG A 192 15.05 -12.84 -0.97
C ARG A 192 16.46 -12.28 -0.73
N PHE A 193 17.01 -12.59 0.44
CA PHE A 193 18.36 -12.24 0.84
C PHE A 193 19.28 -13.47 0.82
N ASP A 194 20.61 -13.26 0.79
CA ASP A 194 21.66 -14.29 0.80
C ASP A 194 21.56 -15.35 -0.32
N LEU A 195 21.38 -14.87 -1.56
CA LEU A 195 21.30 -15.73 -2.75
C LEU A 195 22.64 -15.82 -3.48
N LYS A 196 23.04 -17.04 -3.85
CA LYS A 196 24.24 -17.32 -4.65
C LYS A 196 23.90 -17.98 -5.98
N GLY A 197 24.58 -17.53 -7.05
CA GLY A 197 24.48 -18.10 -8.39
C GLY A 197 23.05 -18.07 -8.94
N LYS A 198 22.62 -19.16 -9.59
CA LYS A 198 21.29 -19.28 -10.23
C LYS A 198 20.10 -19.01 -9.30
N LYS A 199 20.29 -19.08 -7.97
CA LYS A 199 19.24 -18.78 -7.00
C LYS A 199 18.80 -17.31 -7.00
N GLN A 200 19.63 -16.38 -7.50
CA GLN A 200 19.24 -14.97 -7.69
C GLN A 200 18.09 -14.78 -8.68
N LEU A 201 17.93 -15.70 -9.64
CA LEU A 201 16.89 -15.62 -10.68
C LEU A 201 15.55 -16.23 -10.24
N ALA A 202 15.46 -16.77 -9.02
CA ALA A 202 14.25 -17.44 -8.56
C ALA A 202 13.27 -16.44 -7.92
N THR A 203 12.14 -16.23 -8.59
CA THR A 203 10.98 -15.46 -8.14
C THR A 203 10.25 -16.20 -7.02
N GLN A 204 10.61 -15.90 -5.77
CA GLN A 204 10.05 -16.48 -4.54
C GLN A 204 10.01 -15.42 -3.43
N GLU A 205 9.60 -14.21 -3.82
CA GLU A 205 9.43 -13.08 -2.92
C GLU A 205 8.27 -13.33 -1.95
N LYS A 206 8.33 -12.67 -0.79
CA LYS A 206 7.24 -12.64 0.18
C LYS A 206 6.49 -11.32 0.05
N TYR A 207 5.19 -11.37 0.27
CA TYR A 207 4.34 -10.19 0.20
C TYR A 207 3.65 -9.99 1.56
N TYR A 208 3.57 -8.74 1.99
CA TYR A 208 2.94 -8.30 3.23
C TYR A 208 1.93 -7.22 2.94
N LEU A 209 0.75 -7.27 3.55
CA LEU A 209 -0.19 -6.16 3.49
C LEU A 209 0.34 -4.95 4.28
N VAL A 210 0.02 -3.75 3.81
CA VAL A 210 0.29 -2.50 4.54
C VAL A 210 -0.42 -2.44 5.88
N ASP A 211 -1.64 -2.96 5.92
CA ASP A 211 -2.48 -3.07 7.10
C ASP A 211 -3.08 -4.47 7.16
N VAL A 212 -3.00 -5.11 8.33
CA VAL A 212 -3.47 -6.50 8.50
C VAL A 212 -4.99 -6.57 8.48
N GLY A 213 -5.68 -5.47 8.82
CA GLY A 213 -7.14 -5.35 8.73
C GLY A 213 -7.71 -5.64 7.35
N LEU A 214 -6.94 -5.35 6.30
CA LEU A 214 -7.31 -5.67 4.92
C LEU A 214 -7.45 -7.18 4.65
N LEU A 215 -6.89 -8.06 5.50
CA LEU A 215 -7.14 -9.51 5.42
C LEU A 215 -8.61 -9.84 5.64
N ASN A 216 -9.30 -9.13 6.52
CA ASN A 216 -10.72 -9.39 6.83
C ASN A 216 -11.58 -9.13 5.59
N VAL A 217 -11.27 -8.07 4.84
CA VAL A 217 -11.93 -7.72 3.57
C VAL A 217 -11.58 -8.72 2.47
N LEU A 218 -10.29 -9.05 2.32
CA LEU A 218 -9.79 -9.88 1.22
C LEU A 218 -10.17 -11.36 1.34
N VAL A 219 -10.19 -11.88 2.56
CA VAL A 219 -10.28 -13.33 2.84
C VAL A 219 -11.53 -13.70 3.64
N GLY A 220 -12.22 -12.73 4.27
CA GLY A 220 -13.42 -12.98 5.06
C GLY A 220 -13.12 -13.69 6.39
N LYS A 221 -12.08 -13.25 7.09
CA LYS A 221 -11.75 -13.71 8.45
C LYS A 221 -12.54 -12.96 9.52
#